data_AF-A0A937U7S3-F1
#
_entry.id   AF-A0A937U7S3-F1
#
_cell.length_a   1.000
_cell.length_b   1.000
_cell.length_c   1.000
_cell.angle_alpha   90.00
_cell.angle_beta   90.00
_cell.angle_gamma   90.00
#
_symmetry.space_group_name_H-M   'P 1'
#
loop_
_entity.id
_entity.type
_entity.pdbx_description
1 polymer ?
#
loop_
_entity_poly.entity_id
_entity_poly.type
_entity_poly.pdbx_seq_one_letter_code
_entity_poly.pdbx_strand_id
1 'polypeptide(L)' 'MSRIAVDVVLLPSDEVAARAIEANRELLKQCPGKIVLDKDNCLPHISLAMGYIDQCRIVDAECAIYGKTG' A
#
# COMPACT_ATOMS: atom_id res chain seq x y z
N MET A 1 -21.50 -13.63 -4.38
CA MET A 1 -20.13 -13.52 -4.91
C MET A 1 -19.30 -12.77 -3.89
N SER A 2 -18.08 -13.22 -3.59
CA SER A 2 -17.19 -12.55 -2.65
C SER A 2 -16.61 -11.27 -3.28
N ARG A 3 -16.63 -10.17 -2.52
CA ARG A 3 -15.94 -8.93 -2.86
C ARG A 3 -14.68 -8.83 -2.03
N ILE A 4 -13.63 -8.28 -2.64
CA ILE A 4 -12.37 -8.00 -1.97
C ILE A 4 -12.12 -6.50 -1.97
N ALA A 5 -11.57 -5.99 -0.86
CA ALA A 5 -11.04 -4.64 -0.82
C ALA A 5 -9.69 -4.63 -1.54
N VAL A 6 -9.47 -3.63 -2.38
CA VAL A 6 -8.23 -3.45 -3.14
C VAL A 6 -7.74 -2.03 -2.92
N ASP A 7 -6.44 -1.91 -2.71
CA ASP A 7 -5.71 -0.65 -2.73
C ASP A 7 -4.60 -0.74 -3.79
N VAL A 8 -4.59 0.20 -4.73
CA VAL A 8 -3.55 0.36 -5.75
C VAL A 8 -2.61 1.44 -5.25
N VAL A 9 -1.36 1.06 -5.01
CA VAL A 9 -0.39 1.92 -4.33
C VAL A 9 0.89 2.08 -5.12
N LEU A 10 1.60 3.18 -4.89
CA LEU A 10 3.00 3.34 -5.25
C LEU A 10 3.87 2.92 -4.07
N LEU A 11 4.75 1.95 -4.31
CA LEU A 11 5.84 1.64 -3.39
C LEU A 11 7.02 2.59 -3.68
N PRO A 12 7.51 3.33 -2.67
CA PRO A 12 8.68 4.17 -2.83
C PRO A 12 9.94 3.32 -3.01
N SER A 13 11.04 3.94 -3.44
CA SER A 13 12.35 3.29 -3.43
C SER A 13 12.77 2.94 -2.00
N ASP A 14 13.68 1.96 -1.85
CA ASP A 14 14.16 1.51 -0.54
C ASP A 14 14.74 2.65 0.31
N GLU A 15 15.45 3.59 -0.31
CA GLU A 15 15.99 4.78 0.36
C GLU A 15 14.88 5.65 0.96
N VAL A 16 13.84 5.92 0.17
CA VAL A 16 12.71 6.75 0.60
C VAL A 16 11.87 6.01 1.65
N ALA A 17 11.66 4.71 1.49
CA ALA A 17 10.98 3.88 2.47
C ALA A 17 11.70 3.89 3.83
N ALA A 18 13.03 3.74 3.83
CA ALA A 18 13.85 3.80 5.04
C ALA A 18 13.71 5.16 5.76
N ARG A 19 13.78 6.25 5.01
CA ARG A 19 13.58 7.60 5.55
C ARG A 19 12.17 7.81 6.13
N ALA A 20 11.14 7.28 5.47
CA ALA A 20 9.77 7.35 5.97
C ALA A 20 9.60 6.59 7.30
N ILE A 21 10.23 5.41 7.42
CA ILE A 21 10.23 4.62 8.66
C ILE A 21 10.97 5.37 9.78
N GLU A 22 12.13 5.97 9.50
CA GLU A 22 12.85 6.78 10.48
C GLU A 22 12.03 7.99 10.96
N ALA A 23 11.42 8.73 10.02
CA ALA A 23 10.56 9.85 10.37
C ALA A 23 9.35 9.41 11.21
N ASN A 24 8.71 8.28 10.87
CA ASN A 24 7.62 7.71 11.65
C ASN A 24 8.06 7.37 13.09
N ARG A 25 9.24 6.79 13.27
CA ARG A 25 9.80 6.49 14.61
C ARG A 25 10.00 7.76 15.44
N GLU A 26 10.53 8.83 14.85
CA GLU A 26 10.69 10.11 15.55
C GLU A 26 9.34 10.73 15.91
N LEU A 27 8.34 10.64 15.03
CA LEU A 27 6.98 11.12 15.29
C LEU A 27 6.31 10.35 16.44
N LEU A 28 6.52 9.03 16.52
CA LEU A 28 5.94 8.18 17.56
C LEU A 28 6.45 8.51 18.97
N LYS A 29 7.65 9.09 19.11
CA LYS A 29 8.16 9.58 20.40
C LYS A 29 7.30 10.71 20.96
N GLN A 30 6.68 11.50 20.09
CA GLN A 30 5.82 12.63 20.45
C GLN A 30 4.35 12.22 20.52
N CYS A 31 3.94 11.25 19.70
CA CYS A 31 2.57 10.78 19.56
C CYS A 31 2.50 9.25 19.69
N PRO A 32 2.63 8.68 20.89
CA PRO A 32 2.58 7.24 21.09
C PRO A 32 1.20 6.66 20.72
N GLY A 33 1.18 5.44 20.16
CA GLY A 33 -0.05 4.71 19.81
C GLY A 33 -0.62 4.99 18.41
N LYS A 34 0.19 5.53 17.49
CA LYS A 34 -0.17 5.71 16.07
C LYS A 34 0.39 4.57 15.21
N ILE A 35 0.13 4.64 13.90
CA ILE A 35 0.62 3.69 12.89
C ILE A 35 2.14 3.57 13.00
N VAL A 36 2.64 2.34 13.12
CA VAL A 36 4.06 2.02 13.17
C VAL A 36 4.46 1.48 11.82
N LEU A 37 5.28 2.23 11.08
CA LEU A 37 5.77 1.80 9.78
C LEU A 37 6.94 0.82 9.95
N ASP A 38 6.95 -0.21 9.11
CA ASP A 38 8.05 -1.16 9.01
C ASP A 38 8.17 -1.67 7.56
N LYS A 39 9.03 -2.68 7.35
CA LYS A 39 9.29 -3.25 6.02
C LYS A 39 8.41 -4.44 5.67
N ASP A 40 7.59 -4.95 6.59
CA ASP A 40 6.98 -6.28 6.47
C ASP A 40 5.47 -6.28 6.72
N ASN A 41 5.00 -5.47 7.67
CA ASN A 41 3.62 -5.43 8.14
C ASN A 41 2.91 -4.11 7.81
N CYS A 42 3.62 -2.99 7.80
CA CYS A 42 3.05 -1.67 7.53
C CYS A 42 4.00 -0.83 6.66
N LEU A 43 4.02 -1.19 5.38
CA LEU A 43 4.88 -0.59 4.39
C LEU A 43 4.53 0.89 4.15
N PRO A 44 5.53 1.79 4.07
CA PRO A 44 5.32 3.12 3.51
C PRO A 44 4.85 3.00 2.06
N HIS A 45 3.73 3.64 1.73
CA HIS A 45 3.16 3.66 0.39
C HIS A 45 2.35 4.93 0.16
N ILE A 46 2.03 5.20 -1.10
CA ILE A 46 1.11 6.27 -1.51
C ILE A 46 -0.05 5.63 -2.26
N SER A 47 -1.25 5.67 -1.69
CA SER A 47 -2.46 5.15 -2.36
C SER A 47 -2.84 6.01 -3.56
N LEU A 48 -3.17 5.35 -4.67
CA LEU A 48 -3.65 5.97 -5.90
C LEU A 48 -5.16 5.76 -6.09
N ALA A 49 -5.64 4.55 -5.80
CA ALA A 49 -7.04 4.18 -5.93
C ALA A 49 -7.41 3.07 -4.95
N MET A 50 -8.55 3.20 -4.28
CA MET A 50 -9.08 2.21 -3.35
C MET A 50 -10.51 1.86 -3.72
N GLY A 51 -10.91 0.61 -3.54
CA GLY A 51 -12.28 0.19 -3.80
C GLY A 51 -12.56 -1.27 -3.52
N TYR A 52 -13.72 -1.72 -4.00
CA TYR A 52 -14.13 -3.12 -3.94
C TYR A 52 -14.27 -3.67 -5.34
N ILE A 53 -13.79 -4.88 -5.56
CA ILE A 53 -14.02 -5.62 -6.79
C ILE A 53 -14.58 -7.00 -6.46
N ASP A 54 -15.37 -7.57 -7.36
CA ASP A 54 -15.73 -8.97 -7.27
C ASP A 54 -14.46 -9.81 -7.45
N GLN A 55 -14.28 -10.83 -6.61
CA GLN A 55 -13.04 -11.61 -6.57
C GLN A 55 -12.70 -12.26 -7.93
N CYS A 56 -13.71 -12.61 -8.73
CA CYS A 56 -13.53 -13.15 -10.08
C CYS A 56 -12.95 -12.15 -11.09
N ARG A 57 -12.85 -10.86 -10.74
CA ARG A 57 -12.36 -9.77 -11.61
C ARG A 57 -10.99 -9.23 -11.21
N ILE A 58 -10.27 -9.91 -10.32
CA ILE A 58 -8.93 -9.48 -9.91
C ILE A 58 -7.96 -9.41 -11.10
N VAL A 59 -8.07 -10.33 -12.05
CA VAL A 59 -7.25 -10.35 -13.27
C VAL A 59 -7.51 -9.12 -14.14
N ASP A 60 -8.76 -8.65 -14.25
CA ASP A 60 -9.09 -7.42 -14.97
C ASP A 60 -8.36 -6.20 -14.37
N ALA A 61 -8.30 -6.14 -13.04
CA ALA A 61 -7.62 -5.06 -12.32
C ALA A 61 -6.10 -5.13 -12.53
N GLU A 62 -5.51 -6.32 -12.47
CA GLU A 62 -4.07 -6.52 -12.76
C GLU A 62 -3.73 -6.14 -14.21
N CYS A 63 -4.55 -6.56 -15.18
CA CYS A 63 -4.39 -6.19 -16.60
C CYS A 63 -4.44 -4.66 -16.80
N ALA A 64 -5.37 -3.98 -16.12
CA ALA A 64 -5.51 -2.53 -16.21
C ALA A 64 -4.30 -1.79 -15.62
N ILE A 65 -3.70 -2.30 -14.54
CA ILE A 65 -2.54 -1.69 -13.87
C ILE A 65 -1.24 -1.95 -14.63
N TYR A 66 -1.01 -3.20 -15.05
CA TYR A 66 0.26 -3.63 -15.65
C TYR A 66 0.29 -3.52 -17.19
N GLY A 67 -0.82 -3.12 -17.82
CA GLY A 67 -0.93 -3.01 -19.27
C GLY A 67 -0.78 -4.36 -20.00
N LYS A 68 -0.94 -5.48 -19.30
CA LYS A 68 -0.91 -6.80 -19.92
C LYS A 68 -2.29 -7.12 -20.47
N THR A 69 -2.48 -6.97 -21.77
CA THR A 69 -3.55 -7.67 -22.50
C THR A 69 -3.22 -9.16 -22.47
N GLY A 70 -4.08 -9.97 -21.85
CA GLY A 70 -3.99 -11.43 -21.89
C GLY A 70 -4.08 -11.99 -23.31
#